data_AF-A0A7N9CK56-F1
#
_entry.id   AF-A0A7N9CK56-F1
#
_cell.length_a   1.000
_cell.length_b   1.000
_cell.length_c   1.000
_cell.angle_alpha   90.00
_cell.angle_beta   90.00
_cell.angle_gamma   90.00
#
_symmetry.space_group_name_H-M   'P 1'
#
loop_
_entity.id
_entity.type
_entity.pdbx_description
1 polymer ?
#
loop_
_entity_poly.entity_id
_entity_poly.type
_entity_poly.pdbx_seq_one_letter_code
_entity_poly.pdbx_strand_id
1 'polypeptide(L)'
;MEEKMLWAARGKGQVTHKGKPIRLTADLSAETLQARGEWGPVFNILKEKNFQHRISYPAKLSFLSEGEIKSFTEKQILRDFCHHQACPTRAPEGSTKLGKKQAVPATAKKCQNVKTIGARKKLHQLMSKLTS
;
A
#
# COMPACT_ATOMS: atom_id res chain seq x y z
N MET A 1 10.01 -8.34 19.58
CA MET A 1 11.42 -7.90 19.71
C MET A 1 12.07 -7.82 18.34
N GLU A 2 11.91 -8.87 17.52
CA GLU A 2 12.39 -8.97 16.13
C GLU A 2 12.11 -7.75 15.23
N GLU A 3 10.87 -7.24 15.19
CA GLU A 3 10.53 -6.13 14.28
C GLU A 3 11.32 -4.85 14.59
N LYS A 4 11.56 -4.54 15.87
CA LYS A 4 12.32 -3.34 16.28
C LYS A 4 13.80 -3.47 15.92
N MET A 5 14.38 -4.66 16.07
CA MET A 5 15.78 -4.92 15.69
C MET A 5 15.97 -4.84 14.17
N LEU A 6 15.06 -5.44 13.41
CA LEU A 6 15.05 -5.34 11.95
C LEU A 6 14.84 -3.90 11.47
N TRP A 7 14.04 -3.11 12.19
CA TRP A 7 13.86 -1.69 11.90
C TRP A 7 15.15 -0.89 12.11
N ALA A 8 15.81 -1.10 13.26
CA ALA A 8 17.09 -0.46 13.57
C ALA A 8 18.18 -0.85 12.56
N ALA A 9 18.22 -2.12 12.15
CA ALA A 9 19.14 -2.63 11.14
C ALA A 9 18.94 -1.96 9.77
N ARG A 10 17.69 -1.84 9.31
CA ARG A 10 17.35 -1.14 8.06
C ARG A 10 17.67 0.34 8.11
N GLY A 11 17.39 1.00 9.23
CA GLY A 11 17.69 2.42 9.43
C GLY A 11 19.20 2.73 9.40
N LYS A 12 20.04 1.80 9.89
CA LYS A 12 21.51 1.91 9.82
C LYS A 12 22.09 1.59 8.44
N GLY A 13 21.34 0.92 7.55
CA GLY A 13 21.78 0.53 6.22
C GLY A 13 22.74 -0.67 6.22
N GLN A 14 23.86 -0.57 6.94
CA GLN A 14 24.84 -1.65 7.11
C GLN A 14 24.97 -2.04 8.59
N VAL A 15 24.87 -3.34 8.86
CA VAL A 15 25.13 -3.92 10.18
C VAL A 15 26.43 -4.71 10.09
N THR A 16 27.35 -4.51 11.03
CA THR A 16 28.62 -5.23 11.08
C THR A 16 28.71 -6.06 12.36
N HIS A 17 29.30 -7.25 12.26
CA HIS A 17 29.65 -8.08 13.40
C HIS A 17 31.08 -8.57 13.21
N LYS A 18 31.95 -8.29 14.20
CA LYS A 18 33.40 -8.60 14.12
C LYS A 18 34.06 -8.09 12.83
N GLY A 19 33.73 -6.85 12.44
CA GLY A 19 34.26 -6.22 11.22
C GLY A 19 33.67 -6.73 9.90
N LYS A 20 32.79 -7.74 9.90
CA LYS A 20 32.17 -8.28 8.68
C LYS A 20 30.75 -7.74 8.52
N PRO A 21 30.34 -7.32 7.31
CA PRO A 21 28.96 -6.92 7.04
C PRO A 21 28.04 -8.14 7.15
N ILE A 22 26.94 -7.99 7.89
CA ILE A 22 25.91 -9.02 8.09
C ILE A 22 24.54 -8.48 7.69
N ARG A 23 23.67 -9.35 7.16
CA ARG A 23 22.29 -8.99 6.79
C ARG A 23 21.30 -9.65 7.74
N LEU A 24 20.71 -8.84 8.62
CA LEU A 24 19.63 -9.29 9.50
C LEU A 24 18.35 -9.45 8.69
N THR A 25 17.82 -10.67 8.66
CA THR A 25 16.59 -11.04 7.96
C THR A 25 15.67 -11.73 8.96
N ALA A 26 14.36 -11.48 8.88
CA ALA A 26 13.40 -12.23 9.69
C ALA A 26 13.42 -13.70 9.25
N ASP A 27 13.35 -14.63 10.20
CA ASP A 27 13.02 -16.00 9.87
C ASP A 27 11.55 -16.06 9.44
N LEU A 28 11.30 -16.58 8.24
CA LEU A 28 9.98 -16.62 7.61
C LEU A 28 9.67 -18.06 7.24
N SER A 29 8.46 -18.52 7.59
CA SER A 29 7.97 -19.83 7.12
C SER A 29 7.94 -19.88 5.59
N ALA A 30 8.05 -21.09 5.03
CA ALA A 30 7.98 -21.30 3.56
C ALA A 30 6.70 -20.70 2.95
N GLU A 31 5.57 -20.83 3.65
CA GLU A 31 4.29 -20.23 3.25
C GLU A 31 4.35 -18.68 3.22
N THR A 32 4.99 -18.06 4.22
CA THR A 32 5.17 -16.61 4.27
C THR A 32 6.11 -16.11 3.18
N LEU A 33 7.14 -16.89 2.84
CA LEU A 33 8.05 -16.59 1.74
C LEU A 33 7.33 -16.67 0.39
N GLN A 34 6.48 -17.67 0.19
CA GLN A 34 5.66 -17.79 -1.02
C GLN A 34 4.72 -16.60 -1.18
N ALA A 35 3.96 -16.25 -0.14
CA ALA A 35 3.07 -15.09 -0.15
C ALA A 35 3.82 -13.77 -0.45
N ARG A 36 5.05 -13.62 0.06
CA ARG A 36 5.92 -12.48 -0.30
C ARG A 36 6.41 -12.51 -1.74
N GLY A 37 6.64 -13.69 -2.30
CA GLY A 37 6.97 -13.86 -3.72
C GLY A 37 5.84 -13.38 -4.63
N GLU A 38 4.58 -13.66 -4.27
CA GLU A 38 3.40 -13.18 -5.00
C GLU A 38 3.28 -11.65 -5.01
N TRP A 39 3.80 -10.98 -3.99
CA TRP A 39 3.87 -9.52 -3.93
C TRP A 39 4.94 -8.91 -4.84
N GLY A 40 5.89 -9.69 -5.36
CA GLY A 40 7.01 -9.20 -6.17
C GLY A 40 6.58 -8.34 -7.38
N PRO A 41 5.71 -8.84 -8.28
CA PRO A 41 5.21 -8.06 -9.41
C PRO A 41 4.46 -6.79 -8.98
N VAL A 42 3.63 -6.88 -7.93
CA VAL A 42 2.85 -5.73 -7.40
C VAL A 42 3.77 -4.66 -6.84
N PHE A 43 4.81 -5.07 -6.11
CA PHE A 43 5.80 -4.18 -5.51
C PHE A 43 6.56 -3.38 -6.57
N ASN A 44 6.94 -4.03 -7.68
CA ASN A 44 7.61 -3.35 -8.81
C ASN A 44 6.72 -2.26 -9.42
N ILE A 45 5.41 -2.51 -9.58
CA ILE A 45 4.48 -1.51 -10.12
C ILE A 45 4.28 -0.36 -9.12
N LEU A 46 4.15 -0.65 -7.82
CA LEU A 46 4.06 0.38 -6.79
C LEU A 46 5.31 1.26 -6.75
N LYS A 47 6.49 0.67 -6.97
CA LYS A 47 7.76 1.39 -7.11
C LYS A 47 7.80 2.27 -8.36
N GLU A 48 7.39 1.75 -9.52
CA GLU A 48 7.30 2.52 -10.78
C GLU A 48 6.39 3.74 -10.63
N LYS A 49 5.29 3.60 -9.90
CA LYS A 49 4.31 4.68 -9.69
C LYS A 49 4.65 5.61 -8.53
N ASN A 50 5.78 5.39 -7.86
CA ASN A 50 6.26 6.15 -6.71
C ASN A 50 5.23 6.19 -5.56
N PHE A 51 4.50 5.09 -5.34
CA PHE A 51 3.66 4.97 -4.16
C PHE A 51 4.51 4.71 -2.93
N GLN A 52 4.16 5.36 -1.82
CA GLN A 52 4.71 5.00 -0.52
C GLN A 52 4.13 3.64 -0.14
N HIS A 53 4.95 2.61 -0.24
CA HIS A 53 4.60 1.22 0.01
C HIS A 53 5.43 0.66 1.16
N ARG A 54 4.85 -0.26 1.92
CA ARG A 54 5.49 -0.93 3.06
C ARG A 54 5.03 -2.37 3.12
N ILE A 55 5.98 -3.30 3.17
CA ILE A 55 5.71 -4.71 3.46
C ILE A 55 5.97 -4.94 4.95
N SER A 56 4.92 -5.29 5.68
CA SER A 56 4.95 -5.62 7.10
C SER A 56 4.94 -7.13 7.31
N TYR A 57 5.39 -7.57 8.49
CA TYR A 57 5.35 -8.98 8.88
C TYR A 57 3.90 -9.46 9.07
N PRO A 58 3.56 -10.72 8.72
CA PRO A 58 4.38 -11.72 8.02
C PRO A 58 4.47 -11.49 6.51
N ALA A 59 3.36 -11.19 5.82
CA ALA A 59 3.32 -10.91 4.38
C ALA A 59 2.27 -9.84 4.01
N LYS A 60 2.11 -8.79 4.84
CA LYS A 60 1.11 -7.74 4.59
C LYS A 60 1.70 -6.63 3.72
N LEU A 61 1.11 -6.41 2.54
CA LEU A 61 1.45 -5.28 1.68
C LEU A 61 0.57 -4.08 2.04
N SER A 62 1.19 -2.94 2.29
CA SER A 62 0.47 -1.69 2.52
C SER A 62 0.98 -0.59 1.61
N PHE A 63 0.08 0.29 1.17
CA PHE A 63 0.46 1.48 0.42
C PHE A 63 -0.52 2.62 0.65
N LEU A 64 -0.04 3.84 0.42
CA LEU A 64 -0.85 5.05 0.54
C LEU A 64 -1.73 5.23 -0.70
N SER A 65 -3.06 5.19 -0.52
CA SER A 65 -4.05 5.46 -1.57
C SER A 65 -5.01 6.56 -1.10
N GLU A 66 -5.22 7.61 -1.91
CA GLU A 66 -6.15 8.71 -1.60
C GLU A 66 -5.95 9.38 -0.22
N GLY A 67 -4.75 9.28 0.37
CA GLY A 67 -4.44 9.83 1.70
C GLY A 67 -4.64 8.85 2.86
N GLU A 68 -5.12 7.64 2.59
CA GLU A 68 -5.27 6.55 3.57
C GLU A 68 -4.28 5.42 3.29
N ILE A 69 -3.71 4.84 4.34
CA ILE A 69 -2.89 3.63 4.22
C ILE A 69 -3.84 2.44 4.11
N LYS A 70 -3.83 1.75 2.98
CA LYS A 70 -4.53 0.48 2.81
C LYS A 70 -3.56 -0.67 2.99
N SER A 71 -4.00 -1.74 3.64
CA SER A 71 -3.19 -2.94 3.91
C SER A 71 -3.90 -4.19 3.43
N PHE A 72 -3.16 -5.06 2.77
CA PHE A 72 -3.64 -6.28 2.15
C PHE A 72 -2.79 -7.45 2.63
N THR A 73 -3.44 -8.54 3.04
CA THR A 73 -2.76 -9.78 3.42
C THR A 73 -2.55 -10.69 2.20
N GLU A 74 -3.50 -10.67 1.27
CA GLU A 74 -3.53 -11.55 0.11
C GLU A 74 -3.72 -10.79 -1.20
N LYS A 75 -3.22 -11.36 -2.30
CA LYS A 75 -3.35 -10.79 -3.64
C LYS A 75 -4.81 -10.70 -4.12
N GLN A 76 -5.67 -11.64 -3.71
CA GLN A 76 -7.07 -11.64 -4.11
C GLN A 76 -7.84 -10.43 -3.56
N ILE A 77 -7.66 -10.14 -2.27
CA ILE A 77 -8.27 -8.96 -1.63
C ILE A 77 -7.81 -7.65 -2.31
N LEU A 78 -6.55 -7.60 -2.77
CA LEU A 78 -6.08 -6.46 -3.56
C LEU A 78 -6.80 -6.38 -4.91
N ARG A 79 -6.98 -7.50 -5.62
CA ARG A 79 -7.73 -7.54 -6.88
C ARG A 79 -9.18 -7.10 -6.69
N ASP A 80 -9.84 -7.58 -5.65
CA ASP A 80 -11.23 -7.23 -5.33
C ASP A 80 -11.35 -5.74 -4.99
N PHE A 81 -10.45 -5.23 -4.14
CA PHE A 81 -10.38 -3.80 -3.83
C PHE A 81 -10.24 -2.95 -5.09
N CYS A 82 -9.35 -3.36 -5.99
CA CYS A 82 -9.12 -2.63 -7.21
C CYS A 82 -10.27 -2.78 -8.23
N HIS A 83 -10.97 -3.92 -8.25
CA HIS A 83 -12.17 -4.11 -9.07
C HIS A 83 -13.32 -3.20 -8.60
N HIS A 84 -13.54 -3.13 -7.29
CA HIS A 84 -14.55 -2.24 -6.69
C HIS A 84 -14.20 -0.75 -6.81
N GLN A 85 -12.91 -0.39 -6.83
CA GLN A 85 -12.46 0.99 -7.10
C GLN A 85 -12.53 1.37 -8.59
N ALA A 86 -12.37 0.40 -9.50
CA ALA A 86 -12.36 0.63 -10.94
C ALA A 86 -13.77 0.68 -11.58
N CYS A 87 -14.80 0.14 -10.91
CA CYS A 87 -16.18 0.41 -11.26
C CYS A 87 -16.67 1.66 -10.53
N PRO A 88 -16.76 2.84 -11.19
CA PRO A 88 -17.70 3.85 -10.73
C PRO A 88 -19.10 3.27 -10.99
N THR A 89 -19.59 2.40 -10.10
CA THR A 89 -21.02 2.14 -10.06
C THR A 89 -21.67 3.50 -9.93
N ARG A 90 -22.54 3.83 -10.89
CA ARG A 90 -23.37 5.03 -10.86
C ARG A 90 -23.95 5.19 -9.45
N ALA A 91 -23.98 6.44 -8.99
CA ALA A 91 -24.34 6.84 -7.65
C ALA A 91 -25.41 5.95 -6.99
N PRO A 92 -25.20 5.43 -5.77
CA PRO A 92 -26.33 5.09 -4.93
C PRO A 92 -26.90 6.43 -4.46
N GLU A 93 -28.01 6.81 -5.10
CA GLU A 93 -28.91 7.81 -4.56
C GLU A 93 -29.29 7.42 -3.14
N GLY A 94 -29.01 8.32 -2.19
CA GLY A 94 -29.63 8.38 -0.87
C GLY A 94 -29.34 7.24 0.11
N SER A 95 -28.48 7.50 1.11
CA SER A 95 -28.70 6.98 2.47
C SER A 95 -27.80 7.65 3.52
N THR A 96 -28.41 8.63 4.20
CA THR A 96 -28.38 8.89 5.66
C THR A 96 -27.07 8.83 6.50
N LYS A 97 -26.52 10.03 6.72
CA LYS A 97 -25.95 10.66 7.93
C LYS A 97 -25.43 9.80 9.11
N LEU A 98 -24.15 10.03 9.45
CA LEU A 98 -23.69 10.22 10.85
C LEU A 98 -22.75 11.44 10.90
N GLY A 99 -23.13 12.46 11.68
CA GLY A 99 -22.39 13.72 11.87
C GLY A 99 -21.04 13.51 12.57
N LYS A 100 -20.01 14.33 12.34
CA LYS A 100 -19.94 15.72 12.80
C LYS A 100 -19.03 16.53 11.87
N LYS A 101 -19.52 17.69 11.42
CA LYS A 101 -18.83 18.65 10.54
C LYS A 101 -17.67 19.31 11.29
N GLN A 102 -16.48 19.31 10.70
CA GLN A 102 -15.57 20.46 10.75
C GLN A 102 -15.50 21.04 9.34
N ALA A 103 -15.93 22.29 9.20
CA ALA A 103 -15.97 22.98 7.92
C ALA A 103 -14.55 23.37 7.51
N VAL A 104 -13.95 22.58 6.61
CA VAL A 104 -12.70 22.97 5.94
C VAL A 104 -13.05 23.97 4.83
N PRO A 105 -12.36 25.13 4.74
CA PRO A 105 -12.70 26.21 3.83
C PRO A 105 -12.67 25.78 2.35
N ALA A 106 -13.58 26.36 1.57
CA ALA A 106 -13.93 25.96 0.20
C ALA A 106 -12.78 26.02 -0.83
N THR A 107 -11.64 26.61 -0.47
CA THR A 107 -10.42 26.67 -1.28
C THR A 107 -9.56 25.40 -1.18
N ALA A 108 -9.68 24.60 -0.11
CA ALA A 108 -8.92 23.36 0.06
C ALA A 108 -9.47 22.17 -0.76
N LYS A 109 -10.76 22.21 -1.12
CA LYS A 109 -11.47 21.11 -1.80
C LYS A 109 -10.99 20.90 -3.24
N LYS A 110 -10.53 21.95 -3.94
CA LYS A 110 -10.05 21.88 -5.33
C LYS A 110 -8.73 21.11 -5.44
N CYS A 111 -7.78 21.37 -4.53
CA CYS A 111 -6.48 20.68 -4.49
C CYS A 111 -6.61 19.23 -4.02
N GLN A 112 -7.56 18.94 -3.12
CA GLN A 112 -7.87 17.57 -2.71
C GLN A 112 -8.45 16.77 -3.89
N ASN A 113 -9.44 17.30 -4.62
CA ASN A 113 -10.02 16.62 -5.79
C ASN A 113 -9.00 16.33 -6.91
N VAL A 114 -8.10 17.26 -7.22
CA VAL A 114 -7.05 17.04 -8.23
C VAL A 114 -6.07 15.94 -7.79
N LYS A 115 -5.71 15.89 -6.50
CA LYS A 115 -4.89 14.80 -5.92
C LYS A 115 -5.60 13.45 -5.99
N THR A 116 -6.91 13.41 -5.71
CA THR A 116 -7.74 12.19 -5.78
C THR A 116 -7.87 11.67 -7.22
N ILE A 117 -8.08 12.54 -8.21
CA ILE A 117 -8.16 12.14 -9.64
C ILE A 117 -6.83 11.55 -10.12
N GLY A 118 -5.69 12.17 -9.75
CA GLY A 118 -4.37 11.65 -10.09
C GLY A 118 -4.08 10.29 -9.46
N ALA A 119 -4.46 10.11 -8.18
CA ALA A 119 -4.32 8.83 -7.49
C ALA A 119 -5.19 7.73 -8.13
N ARG A 120 -6.44 8.03 -8.50
CA ARG A 120 -7.33 7.09 -9.21
C ARG A 120 -6.79 6.68 -10.57
N LYS A 121 -6.28 7.63 -11.37
CA LYS A 121 -5.64 7.30 -12.66
C LYS A 121 -4.42 6.39 -12.48
N LYS A 122 -3.59 6.64 -11.46
CA LYS A 122 -2.45 5.77 -11.12
C LYS A 122 -2.90 4.37 -10.70
N LEU A 123 -3.99 4.25 -9.94
CA LEU A 123 -4.55 2.96 -9.51
C LEU A 123 -5.16 2.19 -10.69
N HIS A 124 -5.92 2.85 -11.55
CA HIS A 124 -6.47 2.25 -12.77
C HIS A 124 -5.38 1.73 -13.69
N GLN A 125 -4.29 2.49 -13.87
CA GLN A 125 -3.15 2.06 -14.67
C GLN A 125 -2.36 0.91 -14.02
N LEU A 126 -2.26 0.89 -12.69
CA LEU A 126 -1.71 -0.24 -11.94
C LEU A 126 -2.55 -1.51 -12.19
N MET A 127 -3.87 -1.36 -12.30
CA MET A 127 -4.77 -2.47 -12.60
C MET A 127 -4.62 -3.03 -14.00
N SER A 128 -4.57 -2.18 -15.04
CA SER A 128 -4.36 -2.65 -16.41
C SER A 128 -3.07 -3.47 -16.57
N LYS A 129 -2.05 -3.23 -15.73
CA LYS A 129 -0.79 -3.97 -15.72
C LYS A 129 -0.81 -5.26 -14.90
N LEU A 130 -1.76 -5.43 -13.98
CA LEU A 130 -1.92 -6.64 -13.16
C LEU A 130 -2.86 -7.68 -13.79
N THR A 131 -3.72 -7.24 -14.71
CA THR A 131 -4.68 -8.09 -15.44
C THR A 131 -4.24 -8.49 -16.85
N SER A 132 -3.17 -7.88 -17.37
CA SER A 132 -2.54 -8.26 -18.66
C SER A 132 -1.45 -9.29 -18.44
#